data_AF-A0AAV7I042-F1
#
_entry.id   AF-A0AAV7I042-F1
#
_cell.length_a   1.000
_cell.length_b   1.000
_cell.length_c   1.000
_cell.angle_alpha   90.00
_cell.angle_beta   90.00
_cell.angle_gamma   90.00
#
_symmetry.space_group_name_H-M   'P 1'
#
loop_
_entity.id
_entity.type
_entity.pdbx_description
1 polymer ?
#
loop_
_entity_poly.entity_id
_entity_poly.type
_entity_poly.pdbx_seq_one_letter_code
_entity_poly.pdbx_strand_id
1 'polypeptide(L)'
;MADRDALPRRLLLLFVLLLAVNSIKSRHTITKRNYSDQSVKGYLAERTCWWNEVCKEEFHSKFRCRCPRWSYCRAPGKYYDAHCSITRTGYIWTQPEMSLATEAEK
;
A
#
# COMPACT_ATOMS: atom_id res chain seq x y z
N MET A 1 -22.86 -18.45 -59.34
CA MET A 1 -22.28 -19.23 -58.23
C MET A 1 -22.14 -18.30 -57.03
N ALA A 2 -23.02 -18.45 -56.05
CA ALA A 2 -23.02 -17.62 -54.85
C ALA A 2 -21.87 -18.02 -53.92
N ASP A 3 -21.18 -16.98 -53.44
CA ASP A 3 -20.06 -16.91 -52.50
C ASP A 3 -20.42 -17.56 -51.14
N ARG A 4 -20.62 -18.89 -51.13
CA ARG A 4 -21.11 -19.66 -49.96
C ARG A 4 -20.02 -19.87 -48.90
N ASP A 5 -18.76 -19.63 -49.25
CA ASP A 5 -17.59 -19.85 -48.39
C ASP A 5 -17.04 -18.56 -47.73
N ALA A 6 -17.53 -17.38 -48.12
CA ALA A 6 -17.06 -16.12 -47.55
C ALA A 6 -17.73 -15.76 -46.22
N LEU A 7 -19.00 -16.14 -46.03
CA LEU A 7 -19.72 -15.91 -44.78
C LEU A 7 -19.07 -16.63 -43.59
N PRO A 8 -18.76 -17.95 -43.65
CA PRO A 8 -18.09 -18.63 -42.54
C PRO A 8 -16.66 -18.11 -42.32
N ARG A 9 -15.95 -17.73 -43.38
CA ARG A 9 -14.61 -17.14 -43.29
C ARG A 9 -14.62 -15.76 -42.60
N ARG A 10 -15.61 -14.92 -42.89
CA ARG A 10 -15.81 -13.62 -42.21
C ARG A 10 -16.19 -13.81 -40.74
N LEU A 11 -17.06 -14.76 -40.44
CA LEU A 11 -17.42 -15.12 -39.06
C LEU A 11 -16.21 -15.64 -38.27
N LEU A 12 -15.39 -16.50 -38.87
CA LEU A 12 -14.16 -17.01 -38.25
C LEU A 12 -13.17 -15.87 -37.94
N LEU A 13 -12.96 -14.96 -38.90
CA LEU A 13 -12.09 -13.80 -38.72
C LEU A 13 -12.58 -12.89 -37.59
N LEU A 14 -13.89 -12.62 -37.53
CA LEU A 14 -14.49 -11.85 -36.44
C LEU A 14 -14.31 -12.53 -35.07
N PHE A 15 -14.46 -13.85 -35.02
CA PHE A 15 -14.29 -14.62 -33.79
C PHE A 15 -12.83 -14.58 -33.29
N VAL A 16 -11.86 -14.73 -34.20
CA VAL A 16 -10.43 -14.61 -33.90
C VAL A 16 -10.09 -13.19 -33.41
N LEU A 17 -10.67 -12.16 -34.04
CA LEU A 17 -10.46 -10.77 -33.64
C LEU A 17 -11.02 -10.49 -32.24
N LEU A 18 -12.21 -11.00 -31.93
CA LEU A 18 -12.81 -10.87 -30.59
C LEU A 18 -11.99 -11.58 -29.52
N LEU A 19 -11.48 -12.79 -29.80
CA LEU A 19 -10.59 -13.50 -28.88
C LEU A 19 -9.29 -12.72 -28.64
N ALA A 20 -8.67 -12.18 -29.70
CA ALA A 20 -7.46 -11.38 -29.59
C ALA A 20 -7.65 -10.12 -28.74
N VAL A 21 -8.78 -9.41 -28.90
CA VAL A 21 -9.10 -8.22 -28.10
C VAL A 21 -9.33 -8.58 -26.62
N ASN A 22 -9.99 -9.72 -26.34
CA ASN A 22 -10.22 -10.19 -24.97
C ASN A 22 -8.94 -10.64 -24.24
N SER A 23 -7.87 -11.00 -24.98
CA SER A 23 -6.57 -11.35 -24.41
C SER A 23 -5.76 -10.15 -23.92
N ILE A 24 -6.13 -8.91 -24.30
CA ILE A 24 -5.46 -7.67 -23.86
C ILE A 24 -6.01 -7.25 -22.49
N LYS A 25 -5.93 -8.13 -21.49
CA LYS A 25 -6.03 -7.71 -20.08
C LYS A 25 -4.66 -7.23 -19.65
N SER A 26 -4.41 -5.93 -19.83
CA SER A 26 -3.23 -5.27 -19.24
C SER A 26 -3.32 -5.38 -17.72
N ARG A 27 -2.60 -6.35 -17.15
CA ARG A 27 -2.39 -6.47 -15.71
C ARG A 27 -1.35 -5.44 -15.31
N HIS A 28 -1.74 -4.16 -15.25
CA HIS A 28 -0.98 -3.16 -14.50
C HIS A 28 -1.14 -3.48 -13.00
N THR A 29 -0.45 -4.51 -12.53
CA THR A 29 -0.21 -4.70 -11.11
C THR A 29 0.79 -3.62 -10.70
N ILE A 30 0.28 -2.46 -10.26
CA ILE A 30 1.08 -1.48 -9.53
C ILE A 30 1.52 -2.18 -8.24
N THR A 31 2.70 -2.80 -8.27
CA THR A 31 3.39 -3.27 -7.08
C THR A 31 3.73 -2.04 -6.24
N LYS A 32 2.82 -1.68 -5.32
CA LYS A 32 3.06 -0.61 -4.35
C LYS A 32 4.33 -0.95 -3.58
N ARG A 33 5.41 -0.22 -3.87
CA ARG A 33 6.68 -0.35 -3.14
C ARG A 33 6.46 0.16 -1.72
N ASN A 34 6.77 -0.69 -0.74
CA ASN A 34 6.92 -0.26 0.64
C ASN A 34 8.40 0.07 0.87
N TYR A 35 8.66 1.13 1.61
CA TYR A 35 9.99 1.47 2.07
C TYR A 35 9.95 1.46 3.59
N SER A 36 10.85 0.69 4.21
CA SER A 36 10.95 0.62 5.67
C SER A 36 12.15 1.42 6.15
N ASP A 37 11.91 2.32 7.09
CA ASP A 37 12.91 3.21 7.68
C ASP A 37 13.08 2.89 9.18
N GLN A 38 14.34 2.72 9.60
CA GLN A 38 14.75 2.42 10.99
C GLN A 38 15.66 3.51 11.58
N SER A 39 15.75 4.68 10.94
CA SER A 39 16.59 5.81 11.36
C SER A 39 16.13 6.46 12.67
N VAL A 40 14.86 6.33 13.00
CA VAL A 40 14.23 6.89 14.20
C VAL A 40 14.08 5.78 15.24
N LYS A 41 14.66 5.97 16.44
CA LYS A 41 14.71 4.91 17.48
C LYS A 41 14.20 5.34 18.85
N GLY A 42 13.58 6.51 18.97
CA GLY A 42 13.12 7.04 20.27
C GLY A 42 11.75 7.70 20.19
N TYR A 43 11.16 7.95 21.36
CA TYR A 43 9.87 8.61 21.53
C TYR A 43 10.03 9.94 22.27
N LEU A 44 9.19 10.92 21.94
CA LEU A 44 9.02 12.17 22.67
C LEU A 44 8.08 11.95 23.86
N ALA A 45 7.03 11.16 23.68
CA ALA A 45 6.11 10.74 24.73
C ALA A 45 5.85 9.24 24.63
N GLU A 46 5.89 8.56 25.77
CA GLU A 46 5.59 7.13 25.90
C GLU A 46 4.08 6.90 26.00
N ARG A 47 3.37 7.15 24.89
CA ARG A 47 1.93 6.88 24.78
C ARG A 47 1.60 6.21 23.46
N THR A 48 0.44 5.59 23.41
CA THR A 48 -0.16 5.09 22.17
C THR A 48 -0.82 6.23 21.39
N CYS A 49 -0.64 6.25 20.07
CA CYS A 49 -1.29 7.20 19.18
C CYS A 49 -2.75 6.78 18.90
N TRP A 50 -3.62 7.74 18.64
CA TRP A 50 -4.94 7.51 18.08
C TRP A 50 -4.88 7.14 16.60
N TRP A 51 -6.02 6.70 16.07
CA TRP A 51 -6.17 6.44 14.64
C TRP A 51 -5.90 7.70 13.81
N ASN A 52 -5.05 7.58 12.78
CA ASN A 52 -4.64 8.68 11.89
C ASN A 52 -3.92 9.87 12.59
N GLU A 53 -3.54 9.72 13.86
CA GLU A 53 -2.72 10.70 14.56
C GLU A 53 -1.28 10.70 13.99
N VAL A 54 -0.64 11.88 14.02
CA VAL A 54 0.76 12.06 13.62
C VAL A 54 1.69 11.33 14.59
N CYS A 55 2.33 10.26 14.13
CA CYS A 55 3.30 9.48 14.88
C CYS A 55 4.74 10.00 14.70
N LYS A 56 5.06 10.68 13.60
CA LYS A 56 6.37 11.31 13.33
C LYS A 56 6.19 12.56 12.47
N GLU A 57 6.80 13.67 12.87
CA GLU A 57 6.80 14.93 12.13
C GLU A 57 7.97 15.00 11.15
N GLU A 58 7.88 15.85 10.13
CA GLU A 58 8.97 16.15 9.21
C GLU A 58 10.27 16.50 9.97
N PHE A 59 11.39 15.92 9.55
CA PHE A 59 12.74 16.17 10.12
C PHE A 59 12.97 15.83 11.61
N HIS A 60 11.97 15.38 12.36
CA HIS A 60 12.17 14.95 13.75
C HIS A 60 12.86 13.59 13.84
N SER A 61 13.83 13.47 14.75
CA SER A 61 14.60 12.24 15.03
C SER A 61 13.97 11.33 16.09
N LYS A 62 12.76 11.66 16.54
CA LYS A 62 11.97 10.92 17.53
C LYS A 62 10.50 10.85 17.12
N PHE A 63 9.84 9.75 17.46
CA PHE A 63 8.40 9.57 17.31
C PHE A 63 7.64 10.38 18.36
N ARG A 64 6.44 10.85 18.05
CA ARG A 64 5.56 11.50 19.03
C ARG A 64 4.90 10.52 19.98
N CYS A 65 4.50 9.37 19.45
CA CYS A 65 3.78 8.30 20.13
C CYS A 65 3.97 6.98 19.36
N ARG A 66 3.60 5.85 19.98
CA ARG A 66 3.62 4.52 19.35
C ARG A 66 2.28 4.24 18.68
N CYS A 67 2.30 3.84 17.41
CA CYS A 67 1.09 3.35 16.76
C CYS A 67 0.67 2.00 17.39
N PRO A 68 -0.64 1.72 17.55
CA PRO A 68 -1.14 0.41 18.00
C PRO A 68 -0.54 -0.75 17.19
N ARG A 69 -0.40 -1.94 17.78
CA ARG A 69 0.22 -3.13 17.15
C ARG A 69 -0.37 -3.52 15.79
N TRP A 70 -1.65 -3.22 15.58
CA TRP A 70 -2.37 -3.51 14.33
C TRP A 70 -2.18 -2.41 13.26
N SER A 71 -1.38 -1.39 13.52
CA SER A 71 -1.19 -0.22 12.65
C SER A 71 0.29 0.13 12.44
N TYR A 72 0.57 0.95 11.43
CA TYR A 72 1.91 1.36 11.01
C TYR A 72 2.03 2.87 10.99
N CYS A 73 3.21 3.38 11.37
CA CYS A 73 3.55 4.79 11.21
C CYS A 73 3.93 5.05 9.74
N ARG A 74 3.03 5.67 8.98
CA ARG A 74 3.07 5.71 7.51
C ARG A 74 3.02 7.14 6.97
N ALA A 75 3.83 7.43 5.95
CA ALA A 75 3.71 8.63 5.11
C ALA A 75 3.75 8.27 3.60
N PRO A 76 3.35 9.20 2.71
CA PRO A 76 3.56 9.06 1.27
C PRO A 76 5.05 9.10 0.87
N GLY A 77 5.94 9.70 1.67
CA GLY A 77 7.37 9.78 1.40
C GLY A 77 8.18 10.25 2.62
N LYS A 78 9.51 10.25 2.52
CA LYS A 78 10.44 10.56 3.63
C LYS A 78 10.25 11.94 4.26
N TYR A 79 9.89 12.93 3.45
CA TYR A 79 9.80 14.35 3.82
C TYR A 79 8.39 14.78 4.24
N TYR A 80 7.51 13.83 4.54
CA TYR A 80 6.16 14.12 5.02
C TYR A 80 6.01 13.66 6.46
N ASP A 81 4.98 14.22 7.12
CA ASP A 81 4.48 13.70 8.38
C ASP A 81 3.93 12.28 8.18
N ALA A 82 4.19 11.45 9.18
CA ALA A 82 3.72 10.08 9.23
C ALA A 82 2.55 9.96 10.20
N HIS A 83 1.54 9.21 9.79
CA HIS A 83 0.31 8.98 10.53
C HIS A 83 0.09 7.49 10.80
N CYS A 84 -0.58 7.15 11.90
CA CYS A 84 -0.93 5.76 12.18
C CYS A 84 -2.01 5.26 11.21
N SER A 85 -1.69 4.20 10.46
CA SER A 85 -2.56 3.61 9.44
C SER A 85 -2.42 2.08 9.40
N ILE A 86 -3.52 1.35 9.22
CA ILE A 86 -3.54 -0.11 8.97
C ILE A 86 -2.84 -0.50 7.67
N THR A 87 -2.66 0.43 6.72
CA THR A 87 -2.07 0.10 5.43
C THR A 87 -0.54 0.10 5.48
N ARG A 88 0.10 -0.99 5.05
CA ARG A 88 1.57 -1.12 4.99
C ARG A 88 2.17 -0.68 3.64
N THR A 89 1.65 0.37 3.01
CA THR A 89 2.12 0.83 1.68
C THR A 89 2.65 2.25 1.74
N GLY A 90 3.73 2.55 1.02
CA GLY A 90 4.40 3.85 1.09
C GLY A 90 5.62 3.82 2.00
N TYR A 91 5.95 4.94 2.61
CA TYR A 91 7.09 5.07 3.51
C TYR A 91 6.66 4.73 4.94
N ILE A 92 7.25 3.69 5.51
CA ILE A 92 6.90 3.15 6.81
C ILE A 92 8.07 3.35 7.76
N TRP A 93 7.84 4.00 8.89
CA TRP A 93 8.83 4.06 9.97
C TRP A 93 8.61 2.88 10.91
N THR A 94 9.64 2.06 11.07
CA THR A 94 9.63 0.94 12.01
C THR A 94 9.80 1.49 13.42
N GLN A 95 8.80 1.24 14.26
CA GLN A 95 8.78 1.72 15.64
C GLN A 95 9.38 0.65 16.58
N PRO A 96 10.41 0.98 17.39
CA PRO A 96 11.01 0.03 18.34
C PRO A 96 10.02 -0.33 19.44
N GLU A 97 10.00 -1.55 19.99
CA GLU A 97 9.11 -1.93 21.10
C GLU A 97 9.17 -0.92 22.26
N MET A 98 7.99 -0.50 22.75
CA MET A 98 7.88 0.37 23.91
C MET A 98 7.76 -0.52 25.15
N SER A 99 8.42 -0.14 26.24
CA SER A 99 8.40 -0.84 27.53
C SER A 99 6.99 -1.03 28.10
N LEU A 100 6.03 -0.19 27.71
CA LEU A 100 4.63 -0.18 28.17
C LEU A 100 3.71 -1.11 27.37
N ALA A 101 4.19 -2.29 26.96
CA ALA A 101 3.40 -3.26 26.19
C ALA A 101 2.37 -4.06 27.03
N THR A 102 1.80 -3.44 28.06
CA THR A 102 0.62 -3.93 28.78
C THR A 102 -0.54 -2.99 28.46
N GLU A 103 -1.63 -3.54 27.91
CA GLU A 103 -2.95 -2.94 27.62
C GLU A 103 -3.31 -2.91 26.13
N ALA A 104 -3.56 -4.10 25.57
CA ALA A 104 -4.58 -4.29 24.51
C ALA A 104 -4.91 -5.79 24.32
N GLU A 105 -5.03 -6.53 25.41
CA GLU A 105 -5.69 -7.84 25.40
C GLU A 105 -6.68 -7.87 26.57
N LYS A 106 -7.91 -7.43 26.28
CA LYS A 106 -9.11 -7.76 27.06
C LYS A 106 -10.29 -7.84 26.10
#